data_AF-A0A7V3SMF0-F1
#
_entry.id   AF-A0A7V3SMF0-F1
#
_cell.length_a   1.000
_cell.length_b   1.000
_cell.length_c   1.000
_cell.angle_alpha   90.00
_cell.angle_beta   90.00
_cell.angle_gamma   90.00
#
_symmetry.space_group_name_H-M   'P 1'
#
loop_
_entity.id
_entity.type
_entity.pdbx_description
1 polymer ?
#
loop_
_entity_poly.entity_id
_entity_poly.type
_entity_poly.pdbx_seq_one_letter_code
_entity_poly.pdbx_strand_id
1 'polypeptide(L)'
;MQAPSFLSGKAKQFGLPNPKASFADIHRNIEQGLLLDPLRNEHKIASNFPRTPFAKMVLLAVQIYEQNAATVQQMLDETLQKATAVDGVTGEKGLANYSALAVRAIAHIVGLSDRVYPNLLARAVERFRLRDTFRFHLDTWILGRYYPLIGDTGIIGQQITHYCGVDFLRLPALGTGIFEPHPLFNPSLFSFFWRLYELTGDVDFVRLLYQANGNSVEGLPHDLLADNPARFQQHVKRVIAQHGTTVSQSSVNKSQWHVAVQHSGQGEHERAVWIDYDSGGGHGHHDALNVGMFAFGLDLMVDFGYPPVQYGGWESEKVRWYYSTAAHNTVVVDGRNQRGEAGRHTLWATVKGVQAIRVSAPAVYGIPQFERTLVMVDVSDKDFYVLDIFRVVGGSTHDRFMHSTFGSGGSPPRRREAPAGGDGRGGPLAPSAQFPQAPPREGARVGRFAFGTAAGAADERGRTDEEHAADGAAWMRC
;
A
#
# COMPACT_ATOMS: atom_id res chain seq x y z
N MET A 1 -36.32 28.55 -6.79
CA MET A 1 -37.09 27.42 -6.23
C MET A 1 -36.56 27.17 -4.83
N GLN A 2 -37.37 27.30 -3.77
CA GLN A 2 -36.89 27.08 -2.39
C GLN A 2 -36.53 25.60 -2.22
N ALA A 3 -35.35 25.28 -1.67
CA ALA A 3 -34.84 23.91 -1.53
C ALA A 3 -35.84 22.90 -0.92
N PRO A 4 -36.68 23.26 0.09
CA PRO A 4 -37.70 22.36 0.62
C PRO A 4 -38.76 21.92 -0.39
N SER A 5 -39.21 22.82 -1.27
CA SER A 5 -40.22 22.49 -2.30
C SER A 5 -39.68 21.46 -3.29
N PHE A 6 -38.44 21.64 -3.74
CA PHE A 6 -37.76 20.70 -4.62
C PHE A 6 -37.58 19.32 -3.96
N LEU A 7 -37.05 19.28 -2.73
CA LEU A 7 -36.77 18.04 -2.01
C LEU A 7 -38.05 17.29 -1.62
N SER A 8 -39.10 18.01 -1.25
CA SER A 8 -40.43 17.43 -1.00
C SER A 8 -41.02 16.78 -2.27
N GLY A 9 -40.90 17.46 -3.42
CA GLY A 9 -41.30 16.89 -4.71
C GLY A 9 -40.53 15.60 -5.05
N LYS A 10 -39.22 15.57 -4.81
CA LYS A 10 -38.39 14.36 -5.00
C LYS A 10 -38.76 13.24 -4.04
N ALA A 11 -39.01 13.54 -2.76
CA ALA A 11 -39.44 12.54 -1.79
C ALA A 11 -40.75 11.87 -2.21
N LYS A 12 -41.72 12.63 -2.71
CA LYS A 12 -42.97 12.10 -3.26
C LYS A 12 -42.73 11.26 -4.52
N GLN A 13 -41.92 11.77 -5.45
CA GLN A 13 -41.60 11.08 -6.70
C GLN A 13 -41.02 9.68 -6.45
N PHE A 14 -40.17 9.53 -5.45
CA PHE A 14 -39.46 8.27 -5.15
C PHE A 14 -40.02 7.50 -3.95
N GLY A 15 -41.18 7.90 -3.39
CA GLY A 15 -41.80 7.20 -2.26
C GLY A 15 -40.94 7.15 -0.99
N LEU A 16 -40.12 8.18 -0.74
CA LEU A 16 -39.22 8.19 0.42
C LEU A 16 -40.02 8.37 1.72
N PRO A 17 -39.75 7.58 2.78
CA PRO A 17 -40.54 7.59 4.01
C PRO A 17 -40.36 8.88 4.83
N ASN A 18 -39.22 9.57 4.66
CA ASN A 18 -38.86 10.74 5.45
C ASN A 18 -39.39 12.03 4.81
N PRO A 19 -40.23 12.83 5.52
CA PRO A 19 -40.77 14.09 5.02
C PRO A 19 -39.63 15.09 4.75
N LYS A 20 -39.79 15.97 3.75
CA LYS A 20 -38.83 17.03 3.39
C LYS A 20 -39.55 18.36 3.11
N ALA A 21 -40.66 18.60 3.80
CA ALA A 21 -41.58 19.70 3.52
C ALA A 21 -41.09 21.04 4.11
N SER A 22 -40.23 20.98 5.12
CA SER A 22 -39.66 22.14 5.82
C SER A 22 -38.15 22.04 5.98
N PHE A 23 -37.50 23.14 6.36
CA PHE A 23 -36.09 23.12 6.77
C PHE A 23 -35.86 22.20 7.99
N ALA A 24 -36.79 22.21 8.96
CA ALA A 24 -36.72 21.34 10.12
C ALA A 24 -36.75 19.85 9.75
N ASP A 25 -37.54 19.48 8.73
CA ASP A 25 -37.56 18.11 8.22
C ASP A 25 -36.24 17.72 7.56
N ILE A 26 -35.68 18.62 6.75
CA ILE A 26 -34.38 18.41 6.11
C ILE A 26 -33.28 18.25 7.16
N HIS A 27 -33.25 19.14 8.15
CA HIS A 27 -32.30 19.10 9.26
C HIS A 27 -32.39 17.77 10.01
N ARG A 28 -33.60 17.39 10.45
CA ARG A 28 -33.84 16.12 11.14
C ARG A 28 -33.41 14.91 10.30
N ASN A 29 -33.63 14.93 8.98
CA ASN A 29 -33.22 13.83 8.10
C ASN A 29 -31.69 13.73 7.98
N ILE A 30 -30.99 14.87 7.96
CA ILE A 30 -29.52 14.90 7.97
C ILE A 30 -29.02 14.35 9.31
N GLU A 31 -29.50 14.88 10.43
CA GLU A 31 -29.07 14.45 11.76
C GLU A 31 -29.34 12.96 12.01
N GLN A 32 -30.59 12.51 11.80
CA GLN A 32 -30.98 11.14 12.11
C GLN A 32 -30.48 10.15 11.08
N GLY A 33 -30.54 10.49 9.79
CA GLY A 33 -30.28 9.55 8.69
C GLY A 33 -28.86 9.57 8.15
N LEU A 34 -28.15 10.69 8.22
CA LEU A 34 -26.79 10.82 7.68
C LEU A 34 -25.71 10.91 8.77
N LEU A 35 -26.02 11.46 9.95
CA LEU A 35 -25.06 11.57 11.04
C LEU A 35 -25.19 10.43 12.06
N LEU A 36 -26.39 10.22 12.61
CA LEU A 36 -26.63 9.26 13.70
C LEU A 36 -26.81 7.83 13.23
N ASP A 37 -27.49 7.61 12.11
CA ASP A 37 -27.76 6.26 11.59
C ASP A 37 -26.46 5.47 11.33
N PRO A 38 -25.41 6.02 10.68
CA PRO A 38 -24.14 5.30 10.51
C PRO A 38 -23.41 5.00 11.83
N LEU A 39 -23.58 5.83 12.87
CA LEU A 39 -23.03 5.55 14.20
C LEU A 39 -23.75 4.38 14.89
N ARG A 40 -25.05 4.20 14.62
CA ARG A 40 -25.85 3.05 15.10
C ARG A 40 -25.67 1.81 14.23
N ASN A 41 -25.35 2.00 12.95
CA ASN A 41 -25.28 0.98 11.91
C ASN A 41 -23.91 1.02 11.21
N GLU A 42 -22.85 0.67 11.94
CA GLU A 42 -21.46 0.80 11.48
C GLU A 42 -21.17 0.10 10.13
N HIS A 43 -21.88 -1.00 9.84
CA HIS A 43 -21.74 -1.72 8.57
C HIS A 43 -21.98 -0.84 7.33
N LYS A 44 -22.72 0.27 7.45
CA LYS A 44 -22.95 1.23 6.36
C LYS A 44 -21.74 2.09 6.01
N ILE A 45 -20.77 2.18 6.92
CA ILE A 45 -19.55 2.98 6.78
C ILE A 45 -18.28 2.12 6.97
N ALA A 46 -18.44 0.80 6.99
CA ALA A 46 -17.33 -0.13 7.12
C ALA A 46 -16.41 -0.03 5.90
N SER A 47 -15.12 0.15 6.18
CA SER A 47 -14.02 0.28 5.24
C SER A 47 -12.71 -0.12 5.92
N ASN A 48 -11.64 -0.30 5.14
CA ASN A 48 -10.32 -0.64 5.66
C ASN A 48 -9.90 0.29 6.79
N PHE A 49 -9.33 -0.29 7.84
CA PHE A 49 -8.76 0.47 8.94
C PHE A 49 -7.64 1.40 8.42
N PRO A 50 -7.53 2.67 8.86
CA PRO A 50 -8.25 3.34 9.95
C PRO A 50 -9.49 4.15 9.53
N ARG A 51 -10.05 3.95 8.33
CA ARG A 51 -11.12 4.81 7.79
C ARG A 51 -12.42 4.75 8.58
N THR A 52 -12.86 3.57 8.99
CA THR A 52 -14.13 3.43 9.76
C THR A 52 -14.07 4.19 11.10
N PRO A 53 -13.03 4.02 11.94
CA PRO A 53 -12.87 4.86 13.14
C PRO A 53 -12.83 6.36 12.84
N PHE A 54 -12.10 6.80 11.81
CA PHE A 54 -12.05 8.22 11.44
C PHE A 54 -13.40 8.74 10.96
N ALA A 55 -14.18 7.95 10.22
CA ALA A 55 -15.54 8.32 9.81
C ALA A 55 -16.43 8.54 11.05
N LYS A 56 -16.42 7.59 12.01
CA LYS A 56 -17.17 7.74 13.26
C LYS A 56 -16.76 8.99 14.04
N MET A 57 -15.45 9.25 14.12
CA MET A 57 -14.91 10.45 14.78
C MET A 57 -15.45 11.74 14.12
N VAL A 58 -15.43 11.82 12.79
CA VAL A 58 -15.96 12.99 12.06
C VAL A 58 -17.46 13.16 12.31
N LEU A 59 -18.23 12.06 12.28
CA LEU A 59 -19.68 12.11 12.55
C LEU A 59 -19.99 12.64 13.96
N LEU A 60 -19.25 12.18 14.98
CA LEU A 60 -19.40 12.66 16.36
C LEU A 60 -19.01 14.14 16.51
N ALA A 61 -17.93 14.56 15.84
CA ALA A 61 -17.47 15.95 15.87
C ALA A 61 -18.50 16.90 15.21
N VAL A 62 -19.10 16.49 14.09
CA VAL A 62 -20.10 17.30 13.37
C VAL A 62 -21.44 17.36 14.11
N GLN A 63 -21.82 16.29 14.82
CA GLN A 63 -23.11 16.21 15.51
C GLN A 63 -23.23 17.26 16.63
N ILE A 64 -22.43 17.13 17.68
CA ILE A 64 -22.36 18.10 18.81
C ILE A 64 -20.93 18.07 19.36
N TYR A 65 -20.05 18.88 18.79
CA TYR A 65 -18.63 18.88 19.14
C TYR A 65 -18.38 19.06 20.65
N GLU A 66 -18.98 20.07 21.29
CA GLU A 66 -18.71 20.41 22.70
C GLU A 66 -18.95 19.23 23.65
N GLN A 67 -19.95 18.39 23.35
CA GLN A 67 -20.28 17.21 24.14
C GLN A 67 -19.38 16.01 23.80
N ASN A 68 -18.94 15.91 22.54
CA ASN A 68 -18.21 14.76 22.02
C ASN A 68 -16.69 14.96 21.98
N ALA A 69 -16.17 16.14 22.31
CA ALA A 69 -14.77 16.51 22.13
C ALA A 69 -13.79 15.52 22.79
N ALA A 70 -14.05 15.11 24.03
CA ALA A 70 -13.22 14.13 24.74
C ALA A 70 -13.22 12.76 24.04
N THR A 71 -14.40 12.28 23.63
CA THR A 71 -14.57 11.03 22.89
C THR A 71 -13.87 11.07 21.53
N VAL A 72 -14.03 12.16 20.79
CA VAL A 72 -13.37 12.40 19.50
C VAL A 72 -11.84 12.35 19.66
N GLN A 73 -11.32 13.03 20.68
CA GLN A 73 -9.88 13.04 20.95
C GLN A 73 -9.36 11.66 21.34
N GLN A 74 -10.08 10.94 22.18
CA GLN A 74 -9.72 9.57 22.57
C GLN A 74 -9.70 8.63 21.36
N MET A 75 -10.74 8.67 20.52
CA MET A 75 -10.82 7.85 19.30
C MET A 75 -9.69 8.17 18.33
N LEU A 76 -9.35 9.45 18.16
CA LEU A 76 -8.22 9.87 17.34
C LEU A 76 -6.92 9.26 17.85
N ASP A 77 -6.65 9.39 19.15
CA ASP A 77 -5.42 8.92 19.78
C ASP A 77 -5.28 7.39 19.68
N GLU A 78 -6.34 6.65 20.02
CA GLU A 78 -6.36 5.18 19.93
C GLU A 78 -6.15 4.70 18.50
N THR A 79 -6.81 5.37 17.54
CA THR A 79 -6.69 5.02 16.12
C THR A 79 -5.29 5.32 15.59
N LEU A 80 -4.71 6.48 15.90
CA LEU A 80 -3.35 6.83 15.48
C LEU A 80 -2.30 5.93 16.14
N GLN A 81 -2.47 5.59 17.42
CA GLN A 81 -1.60 4.65 18.12
C GLN A 81 -1.53 3.32 17.39
N LYS A 82 -2.68 2.75 17.00
CA LYS A 82 -2.75 1.48 16.29
C LYS A 82 -2.29 1.61 14.83
N ALA A 83 -2.68 2.68 14.13
CA ALA A 83 -2.40 2.86 12.71
C ALA A 83 -0.95 3.22 12.40
N THR A 84 -0.15 3.53 13.42
CA THR A 84 1.28 3.85 13.27
C THR A 84 2.20 2.87 14.02
N ALA A 85 1.64 1.77 14.56
CA ALA A 85 2.34 0.86 15.46
C ALA A 85 3.43 0.01 14.77
N VAL A 86 3.29 -0.25 13.47
CA VAL A 86 4.13 -1.17 12.71
C VAL A 86 5.04 -0.37 11.79
N ASP A 87 6.25 -0.03 12.23
CA ASP A 87 7.20 0.81 11.50
C ASP A 87 6.61 2.15 10.99
N GLY A 88 5.62 2.69 11.70
CA GLY A 88 4.91 3.90 11.33
C GLY A 88 3.62 3.68 10.52
N VAL A 89 3.27 2.44 10.16
CA VAL A 89 2.05 2.09 9.42
C VAL A 89 1.20 1.05 10.16
N THR A 90 0.09 0.60 9.55
CA THR A 90 -0.90 -0.31 10.15
C THR A 90 -0.43 -1.76 10.26
N GLY A 91 0.56 -2.15 9.45
CA GLY A 91 0.95 -3.55 9.26
C GLY A 91 0.14 -4.30 8.18
N GLU A 92 -0.89 -3.67 7.61
CA GLU A 92 -1.57 -4.21 6.43
C GLU A 92 -0.63 -4.25 5.22
N LYS A 93 -0.70 -5.33 4.43
CA LYS A 93 0.10 -5.51 3.21
C LYS A 93 -0.49 -4.71 2.05
N GLY A 94 0.07 -4.86 0.85
CA GLY A 94 -0.22 -3.96 -0.26
C GLY A 94 0.54 -2.63 -0.10
N LEU A 95 1.87 -2.72 -0.13
CA LEU A 95 2.80 -1.65 0.27
C LEU A 95 2.46 -0.27 -0.32
N ALA A 96 2.32 -0.19 -1.65
CA ALA A 96 2.03 1.05 -2.36
C ALA A 96 0.52 1.26 -2.63
N ASN A 97 -0.34 0.42 -2.05
CA ASN A 97 -1.79 0.48 -2.19
C ASN A 97 -2.46 0.55 -0.81
N TYR A 98 -2.87 -0.56 -0.18
CA TYR A 98 -3.60 -0.55 1.09
C TYR A 98 -2.83 0.11 2.24
N SER A 99 -1.52 -0.18 2.40
CA SER A 99 -0.70 0.52 3.40
C SER A 99 -0.64 2.03 3.11
N ALA A 100 -0.56 2.43 1.84
CA ALA A 100 -0.57 3.83 1.43
C ALA A 100 -1.95 4.50 1.64
N LEU A 101 -3.05 3.79 1.40
CA LEU A 101 -4.42 4.27 1.64
C LEU A 101 -4.66 4.59 3.13
N ALA A 102 -4.07 3.80 4.03
CA ALA A 102 -4.09 4.07 5.46
C ALA A 102 -3.30 5.34 5.81
N VAL A 103 -2.09 5.50 5.26
CA VAL A 103 -1.25 6.70 5.47
C VAL A 103 -1.94 7.97 4.95
N ARG A 104 -2.58 7.91 3.78
CA ARG A 104 -3.38 9.01 3.23
C ARG A 104 -4.54 9.40 4.15
N ALA A 105 -5.23 8.41 4.71
CA ALA A 105 -6.31 8.66 5.66
C ALA A 105 -5.80 9.37 6.93
N ILE A 106 -4.62 8.98 7.44
CA ILE A 106 -3.95 9.66 8.55
C ILE A 106 -3.60 11.12 8.18
N ALA A 107 -2.98 11.35 7.02
CA ALA A 107 -2.60 12.69 6.57
C ALA A 107 -3.82 13.62 6.49
N HIS A 108 -4.91 13.15 5.87
CA HIS A 108 -6.13 13.92 5.74
C HIS A 108 -6.76 14.21 7.10
N ILE A 109 -6.91 13.20 7.96
CA ILE A 109 -7.61 13.43 9.23
C ILE A 109 -6.80 14.31 10.17
N VAL A 110 -5.49 14.12 10.26
CA VAL A 110 -4.60 14.95 11.09
C VAL A 110 -4.53 16.36 10.51
N GLY A 111 -4.38 16.51 9.18
CA GLY A 111 -4.35 17.81 8.53
C GLY A 111 -5.65 18.60 8.65
N LEU A 112 -6.81 17.95 8.58
CA LEU A 112 -8.10 18.58 8.86
C LEU A 112 -8.22 18.95 10.35
N SER A 113 -7.86 18.03 11.23
CA SER A 113 -8.00 18.22 12.67
C SER A 113 -7.06 19.32 13.19
N ASP A 114 -5.85 19.48 12.64
CA ASP A 114 -4.92 20.56 13.02
C ASP A 114 -5.45 21.96 12.68
N ARG A 115 -6.33 22.07 11.67
CA ARG A 115 -7.02 23.34 11.37
C ARG A 115 -8.09 23.69 12.40
N VAL A 116 -8.70 22.69 13.01
CA VAL A 116 -9.77 22.86 14.01
C VAL A 116 -9.18 22.98 15.42
N TYR A 117 -8.12 22.22 15.70
CA TYR A 117 -7.50 22.09 17.00
C TYR A 117 -6.05 22.59 16.94
N PRO A 118 -5.78 23.78 17.52
CA PRO A 118 -4.43 24.33 17.56
C PRO A 118 -3.42 23.31 18.12
N ASN A 119 -2.27 23.21 17.46
CA ASN A 119 -1.14 22.35 17.85
C ASN A 119 -1.40 20.83 17.81
N LEU A 120 -2.48 20.36 17.18
CA LEU A 120 -2.76 18.93 17.12
C LEU A 120 -1.66 18.15 16.39
N LEU A 121 -1.15 18.67 15.27
CA LEU A 121 -0.09 18.02 14.52
C LEU A 121 1.19 17.92 15.36
N ALA A 122 1.55 18.99 16.08
CA ALA A 122 2.72 18.99 16.97
C ALA A 122 2.60 17.89 18.03
N ARG A 123 1.47 17.85 18.74
CA ARG A 123 1.18 16.81 19.74
C ARG A 123 1.14 15.40 19.13
N ALA A 124 0.62 15.25 17.92
CA ALA A 124 0.55 13.96 17.24
C ALA A 124 1.94 13.47 16.80
N VAL A 125 2.83 14.36 16.36
CA VAL A 125 4.23 14.03 16.05
C VAL A 125 5.01 13.64 17.31
N GLU A 126 4.72 14.27 18.46
CA GLU A 126 5.35 13.93 19.74
C GLU A 126 4.89 12.56 20.29
N ARG A 127 3.60 12.23 20.13
CA ARG A 127 2.99 11.04 20.74
C ARG A 127 3.01 9.81 19.85
N PHE A 128 2.99 9.99 18.54
CA PHE A 128 2.87 8.91 17.57
C PHE A 128 4.00 8.95 16.56
N ARG A 129 4.20 7.86 15.83
CA ARG A 129 5.31 7.71 14.89
C ARG A 129 5.06 8.41 13.54
N LEU A 130 4.45 9.60 13.54
CA LEU A 130 4.03 10.28 12.30
C LEU A 130 5.19 10.57 11.35
N ARG A 131 6.39 10.87 11.86
CA ARG A 131 7.57 11.00 11.00
C ARG A 131 7.82 9.69 10.24
N ASP A 132 7.79 8.55 10.95
CA ASP A 132 8.02 7.24 10.36
C ASP A 132 6.87 6.85 9.41
N THR A 133 5.64 7.24 9.71
CA THR A 133 4.46 7.02 8.85
C THR A 133 4.69 7.54 7.44
N PHE A 134 5.18 8.77 7.30
CA PHE A 134 5.44 9.36 5.98
C PHE A 134 6.80 8.92 5.41
N ARG A 135 7.79 8.65 6.27
CA ARG A 135 9.07 8.08 5.83
C ARG A 135 8.95 6.66 5.32
N PHE A 136 8.00 5.86 5.80
CA PHE A 136 7.84 4.45 5.40
C PHE A 136 7.82 4.32 3.88
N HIS A 137 6.88 4.99 3.20
CA HIS A 137 6.79 4.96 1.75
C HIS A 137 7.99 5.62 1.07
N LEU A 138 8.61 6.64 1.68
CA LEU A 138 9.77 7.28 1.08
C LEU A 138 10.99 6.34 1.08
N ASP A 139 11.22 5.68 2.21
CA ASP A 139 12.33 4.76 2.45
C ASP A 139 12.22 3.50 1.58
N THR A 140 11.00 3.13 1.17
CA THR A 140 10.74 1.99 0.29
C THR A 140 10.53 2.39 -1.18
N TRP A 141 10.66 3.67 -1.53
CA TRP A 141 10.43 4.15 -2.90
C TRP A 141 11.67 4.00 -3.76
N ILE A 142 11.88 2.81 -4.30
CA ILE A 142 13.08 2.40 -4.99
C ILE A 142 13.35 3.25 -6.24
N LEU A 143 14.49 3.96 -6.22
CA LEU A 143 15.04 4.78 -7.31
C LEU A 143 14.08 5.89 -7.78
N GLY A 144 13.12 6.29 -6.95
CA GLY A 144 12.06 7.23 -7.33
C GLY A 144 11.15 6.70 -8.45
N ARG A 145 11.12 5.38 -8.68
CA ARG A 145 10.44 4.77 -9.85
C ARG A 145 9.63 3.54 -9.53
N TYR A 146 9.95 2.82 -8.46
CA TYR A 146 9.33 1.54 -8.17
C TYR A 146 9.08 1.37 -6.66
N TYR A 147 8.21 0.44 -6.33
CA TYR A 147 8.01 -0.06 -4.98
C TYR A 147 8.09 -1.58 -5.01
N PRO A 148 8.54 -2.23 -3.92
CA PRO A 148 8.31 -3.67 -3.76
C PRO A 148 6.82 -3.97 -3.92
N LEU A 149 6.49 -4.90 -4.82
CA LEU A 149 5.12 -5.32 -5.07
C LEU A 149 4.72 -6.40 -4.07
N ILE A 150 4.62 -6.00 -2.80
CA ILE A 150 4.30 -6.89 -1.66
C ILE A 150 2.82 -6.77 -1.31
N GLY A 151 2.10 -7.89 -1.39
CA GLY A 151 0.66 -7.98 -1.21
C GLY A 151 -0.13 -7.36 -2.38
N ASP A 152 -1.40 -7.02 -2.13
CA ASP A 152 -2.30 -6.48 -3.15
C ASP A 152 -1.93 -5.03 -3.52
N THR A 153 -0.93 -4.87 -4.39
CA THR A 153 -0.41 -3.56 -4.82
C THR A 153 0.18 -3.59 -6.23
N GLY A 154 0.07 -2.45 -6.91
CA GLY A 154 0.75 -2.19 -8.18
C GLY A 154 0.38 -3.13 -9.32
N ILE A 155 1.13 -3.01 -10.41
CA ILE A 155 0.98 -3.82 -11.62
C ILE A 155 2.38 -4.26 -12.04
N ILE A 156 2.51 -5.53 -12.40
CA ILE A 156 3.78 -6.13 -12.84
C ILE A 156 4.55 -5.24 -13.83
N GLY A 157 5.81 -4.92 -13.48
CA GLY A 157 6.72 -4.11 -14.29
C GLY A 157 6.33 -2.63 -14.48
N GLN A 158 5.22 -2.17 -13.89
CA GLN A 158 4.79 -0.78 -14.01
C GLN A 158 5.59 0.11 -13.06
N GLN A 159 6.09 1.23 -13.59
CA GLN A 159 6.69 2.27 -12.77
C GLN A 159 5.64 3.05 -11.96
N ILE A 160 6.00 3.34 -10.72
CA ILE A 160 5.31 4.26 -9.81
C ILE A 160 6.27 5.42 -9.55
N THR A 161 6.25 6.41 -10.44
CA THR A 161 7.18 7.57 -10.45
C THR A 161 6.75 8.73 -9.56
N HIS A 162 5.81 8.47 -8.65
CA HIS A 162 5.37 9.44 -7.64
C HIS A 162 5.41 8.80 -6.25
N TYR A 163 5.65 9.63 -5.24
CA TYR A 163 5.52 9.24 -3.85
C TYR A 163 4.07 8.85 -3.54
N CYS A 164 3.83 7.63 -3.07
CA CYS A 164 2.48 7.11 -2.90
C CYS A 164 1.89 7.32 -1.50
N GLY A 165 2.71 7.76 -0.52
CA GLY A 165 2.28 7.94 0.87
C GLY A 165 1.20 9.01 1.03
N VAL A 166 1.20 10.06 0.19
CA VAL A 166 0.12 11.06 0.15
C VAL A 166 -0.20 11.56 -1.26
N ASP A 167 -1.40 12.12 -1.42
CA ASP A 167 -1.82 12.77 -2.66
C ASP A 167 -1.64 14.30 -2.57
N PHE A 168 -0.63 14.84 -3.27
CA PHE A 168 -0.38 16.28 -3.34
C PHE A 168 -1.28 16.97 -4.38
N LEU A 169 -2.47 17.37 -3.96
CA LEU A 169 -3.45 18.00 -4.83
C LEU A 169 -3.15 19.48 -5.08
N ARG A 170 -3.11 19.91 -6.34
CA ARG A 170 -2.83 21.30 -6.74
C ARG A 170 -4.10 22.08 -7.04
N LEU A 171 -4.07 23.40 -6.83
CA LEU A 171 -5.12 24.33 -7.23
C LEU A 171 -4.72 25.10 -8.51
N PRO A 172 -5.68 25.54 -9.34
CA PRO A 172 -7.10 25.21 -9.30
C PRO A 172 -7.34 23.87 -10.02
N ALA A 173 -7.72 22.82 -9.29
CA ALA A 173 -8.24 21.60 -9.88
C ALA A 173 -9.68 21.37 -9.41
N LEU A 174 -10.57 21.14 -10.37
CA LEU A 174 -11.89 20.57 -10.10
C LEU A 174 -11.65 19.07 -9.94
N GLY A 175 -12.03 18.49 -8.81
CA GLY A 175 -11.81 17.06 -8.54
C GLY A 175 -12.33 16.21 -9.71
N THR A 176 -11.51 15.27 -10.19
CA THR A 176 -11.77 14.54 -11.44
C THR A 176 -12.64 13.30 -11.27
N GLY A 177 -13.10 12.99 -10.04
CA GLY A 177 -14.02 11.88 -9.79
C GLY A 177 -14.53 11.77 -8.35
N ILE A 178 -15.49 10.86 -8.13
CA ILE A 178 -16.14 10.58 -6.83
C ILE A 178 -15.16 9.93 -5.82
N PHE A 179 -14.08 9.31 -6.31
CA PHE A 179 -13.09 8.59 -5.50
C PHE A 179 -11.80 9.39 -5.24
N GLU A 180 -11.66 10.57 -5.84
CA GLU A 180 -10.48 11.41 -5.67
C GLU A 180 -10.78 12.56 -4.70
N PRO A 181 -9.94 12.79 -3.68
CA PRO A 181 -10.13 13.88 -2.74
C PRO A 181 -10.16 15.22 -3.49
N HIS A 182 -11.18 16.04 -3.23
CA HIS A 182 -11.29 17.36 -3.85
C HIS A 182 -10.36 18.36 -3.14
N PRO A 183 -9.45 19.08 -3.84
CA PRO A 183 -8.48 19.96 -3.19
C PRO A 183 -9.12 21.10 -2.38
N LEU A 184 -10.31 21.57 -2.78
CA LEU A 184 -11.06 22.59 -2.02
C LEU A 184 -11.52 22.12 -0.63
N PHE A 185 -11.81 20.83 -0.45
CA PHE A 185 -12.40 20.29 0.78
C PHE A 185 -11.41 19.49 1.64
N ASN A 186 -10.16 19.38 1.17
CA ASN A 186 -9.10 18.63 1.84
C ASN A 186 -8.00 19.59 2.35
N PRO A 187 -7.21 19.16 3.35
CA PRO A 187 -6.09 19.96 3.80
C PRO A 187 -5.02 20.00 2.71
N SER A 188 -4.33 21.14 2.56
CA SER A 188 -3.17 21.18 1.68
C SER A 188 -2.07 20.30 2.28
N LEU A 189 -1.76 19.21 1.58
CA LEU A 189 -0.65 18.35 2.00
C LEU A 189 0.72 18.98 1.72
N PHE A 190 0.81 20.05 0.93
CA PHE A 190 2.02 20.88 0.85
C PHE A 190 2.23 21.66 2.15
N SER A 191 1.19 22.33 2.69
CA SER A 191 1.25 23.00 4.00
C SER A 191 1.55 22.00 5.12
N PHE A 192 0.90 20.83 5.07
CA PHE A 192 1.09 19.76 6.06
C PHE A 192 2.54 19.24 6.06
N PHE A 193 3.13 18.96 4.89
CA PHE A 193 4.52 18.49 4.81
C PHE A 193 5.53 19.56 5.20
N TRP A 194 5.25 20.84 4.92
CA TRP A 194 6.06 21.94 5.46
C TRP A 194 6.05 21.96 6.99
N ARG A 195 4.87 21.82 7.60
CA ARG A 195 4.72 21.73 9.06
C ARG A 195 5.41 20.50 9.64
N LEU A 196 5.32 19.34 8.98
CA LEU A 196 6.08 18.15 9.39
C LEU A 196 7.58 18.41 9.37
N TYR A 197 8.09 19.09 8.34
CA TYR A 197 9.50 19.50 8.29
C TYR A 197 9.85 20.42 9.47
N GLU A 198 9.04 21.43 9.77
CA GLU A 198 9.30 22.33 10.91
C GLU A 198 9.34 21.57 12.26
N LEU A 199 8.50 20.56 12.43
CA LEU A 199 8.39 19.77 13.66
C LEU A 199 9.46 18.68 13.79
N THR A 200 9.97 18.16 12.67
CA THR A 200 10.86 16.98 12.67
C THR A 200 12.29 17.29 12.22
N GLY A 201 12.50 18.42 11.55
CA GLY A 201 13.75 18.75 10.86
C GLY A 201 14.03 17.91 9.61
N ASP A 202 13.08 17.05 9.18
CA ASP A 202 13.30 16.15 8.05
C ASP A 202 13.14 16.87 6.70
N VAL A 203 14.29 17.22 6.12
CA VAL A 203 14.37 17.95 4.84
C VAL A 203 13.70 17.22 3.69
N ASP A 204 13.60 15.89 3.74
CA ASP A 204 12.98 15.13 2.65
C ASP A 204 11.48 15.42 2.52
N PHE A 205 10.80 15.88 3.57
CA PHE A 205 9.42 16.36 3.44
C PHE A 205 9.31 17.61 2.56
N VAL A 206 10.31 18.50 2.60
CA VAL A 206 10.37 19.67 1.72
C VAL A 206 10.76 19.27 0.30
N ARG A 207 11.63 18.26 0.13
CA ARG A 207 11.95 17.73 -1.20
C ARG A 207 10.74 17.06 -1.84
N LEU A 208 9.96 16.28 -1.08
CA LEU A 208 8.74 15.65 -1.56
C LEU A 208 7.70 16.66 -2.01
N LEU A 209 7.38 17.67 -1.19
CA LEU A 209 6.39 18.69 -1.58
C LEU A 209 6.87 19.51 -2.80
N TYR A 210 8.17 19.75 -2.93
CA TYR A 210 8.74 20.47 -4.08
C TYR A 210 8.71 19.65 -5.37
N GLN A 211 9.13 18.38 -5.31
CA GLN A 211 9.04 17.45 -6.44
C GLN A 211 7.59 17.22 -6.87
N ALA A 212 6.69 17.04 -5.90
CA ALA A 212 5.25 16.90 -6.15
C ALA A 212 4.61 18.16 -6.73
N ASN A 213 5.24 19.33 -6.62
CA ASN A 213 4.85 20.56 -7.33
C ASN A 213 5.54 20.74 -8.69
N GLY A 214 6.23 19.71 -9.20
CA GLY A 214 6.93 19.77 -10.49
C GLY A 214 8.29 20.44 -10.42
N ASN A 215 9.00 20.30 -9.30
CA ASN A 215 10.29 20.96 -9.05
C ASN A 215 10.21 22.48 -9.17
N SER A 216 9.15 23.05 -8.60
CA SER A 216 8.88 24.48 -8.62
C SER A 216 8.26 24.92 -7.30
N VAL A 217 8.49 26.19 -6.94
CA VAL A 217 7.77 26.84 -5.83
C VAL A 217 6.53 27.60 -6.32
N GLU A 218 6.36 27.81 -7.62
CA GLU A 218 5.23 28.55 -8.16
C GLU A 218 3.90 27.85 -7.79
N GLY A 219 2.94 28.64 -7.29
CA GLY A 219 1.62 28.14 -6.88
C GLY A 219 1.57 27.48 -5.49
N LEU A 220 2.71 27.16 -4.87
CA LEU A 220 2.70 26.67 -3.49
C LEU A 220 2.08 27.72 -2.54
N PRO A 221 1.40 27.28 -1.47
CA PRO A 221 1.25 25.90 -1.01
C PRO A 221 -0.02 25.18 -1.52
N HIS A 222 -0.72 25.68 -2.55
CA HIS A 222 -2.05 25.14 -2.93
C HIS A 222 -3.00 25.02 -1.73
N ASP A 223 -3.00 26.04 -0.86
CA ASP A 223 -3.84 26.11 0.33
C ASP A 223 -4.68 27.39 0.30
N LEU A 224 -6.01 27.22 0.30
CA LEU A 224 -6.95 28.35 0.30
C LEU A 224 -6.87 29.19 1.57
N LEU A 225 -6.37 28.61 2.66
CA LEU A 225 -6.31 29.23 3.98
C LEU A 225 -4.89 29.73 4.33
N ALA A 226 -3.95 29.69 3.38
CA ALA A 226 -2.59 30.16 3.65
C ALA A 226 -2.56 31.69 3.77
N ASP A 227 -2.13 32.19 4.94
CA ASP A 227 -2.02 33.63 5.21
C ASP A 227 -1.02 34.35 4.30
N ASN A 228 0.11 33.71 3.97
CA ASN A 228 1.15 34.30 3.15
C ASN A 228 1.84 33.26 2.24
N PRO A 229 1.23 32.95 1.09
CA PRO A 229 1.80 32.02 0.11
C PRO A 229 3.19 32.43 -0.39
N ALA A 230 3.43 33.73 -0.59
CA ALA A 230 4.72 34.23 -1.05
C ALA A 230 5.86 33.92 -0.06
N ARG A 231 5.61 34.09 1.25
CA ARG A 231 6.58 33.72 2.29
C ARG A 231 6.83 32.22 2.31
N PHE A 232 5.78 31.40 2.19
CA PHE A 232 5.91 29.94 2.09
C PHE A 232 6.84 29.54 0.93
N GLN A 233 6.62 30.11 -0.26
CA GLN A 233 7.45 29.86 -1.44
C GLN A 233 8.92 30.24 -1.22
N GLN A 234 9.17 31.41 -0.60
CA GLN A 234 10.53 31.83 -0.25
C GLN A 234 11.19 30.86 0.74
N HIS A 235 10.44 30.36 1.73
CA HIS A 235 10.95 29.41 2.70
C HIS A 235 11.33 28.07 2.04
N VAL A 236 10.44 27.49 1.22
CA VAL A 236 10.73 26.26 0.46
C VAL A 236 11.94 26.47 -0.45
N LYS A 237 11.99 27.59 -1.20
CA LYS A 237 13.12 27.91 -2.08
C LYS A 237 14.45 27.94 -1.33
N ARG A 238 14.48 28.51 -0.13
CA ARG A 238 15.70 28.56 0.70
C ARG A 238 16.15 27.16 1.14
N VAL A 239 15.23 26.33 1.62
CA VAL A 239 15.57 24.95 2.03
C VAL A 239 16.10 24.15 0.84
N ILE A 240 15.45 24.24 -0.33
CA ILE A 240 15.91 23.56 -1.54
C ILE A 240 17.26 24.10 -2.02
N ALA A 241 17.50 25.42 -1.96
CA ALA A 241 18.80 25.99 -2.30
C ALA A 241 19.92 25.53 -1.36
N GLN A 242 19.61 25.35 -0.07
CA GLN A 242 20.59 24.93 0.94
C GLN A 242 20.88 23.43 0.91
N HIS A 243 19.87 22.59 0.67
CA HIS A 243 19.98 21.14 0.82
C HIS A 243 19.87 20.35 -0.50
N GLY A 244 19.52 20.99 -1.61
CA GLY A 244 19.29 20.33 -2.89
C GLY A 244 17.97 19.56 -2.97
N THR A 245 17.68 19.04 -4.15
CA THR A 245 16.39 18.39 -4.49
C THR A 245 16.39 16.88 -4.38
N THR A 246 17.56 16.25 -4.29
CA THR A 246 17.72 14.79 -4.28
C THR A 246 17.32 14.20 -2.93
N VAL A 247 16.40 13.24 -2.95
CA VAL A 247 16.11 12.40 -1.79
C VAL A 247 17.20 11.32 -1.73
N SER A 248 17.93 11.24 -0.63
CA SER A 248 18.95 10.20 -0.45
C SER A 248 18.27 8.88 -0.08
N GLN A 249 18.44 7.87 -0.92
CA GLN A 249 17.95 6.52 -0.67
C GLN A 249 19.03 5.74 0.08
N SER A 250 18.70 5.29 1.29
CA SER A 250 19.57 4.44 2.11
C SER A 250 18.96 3.06 2.23
N SER A 251 19.81 2.04 2.44
CA SER A 251 19.29 0.71 2.77
C SER A 251 18.46 0.78 4.05
N VAL A 252 17.26 0.20 4.02
CA VAL A 252 16.30 0.22 5.12
C VAL A 252 15.83 -1.19 5.47
N ASN A 253 15.57 -1.40 6.76
CA ASN A 253 14.96 -2.63 7.26
C ASN A 253 13.77 -2.25 8.16
N LYS A 254 12.56 -2.43 7.64
CA LYS A 254 11.28 -2.21 8.35
C LYS A 254 10.88 -3.52 9.01
N SER A 255 11.48 -3.81 10.15
CA SER A 255 11.42 -5.15 10.76
C SER A 255 10.13 -5.54 11.45
N GLN A 256 9.26 -4.58 11.75
CA GLN A 256 7.90 -4.84 12.21
C GLN A 256 6.96 -5.09 11.02
N TRP A 257 7.18 -4.41 9.88
CA TRP A 257 6.40 -4.61 8.64
C TRP A 257 6.91 -5.79 7.79
N HIS A 258 8.11 -6.28 8.08
CA HIS A 258 8.77 -7.41 7.42
C HIS A 258 9.28 -7.15 6.00
N VAL A 259 9.72 -5.92 5.69
CA VAL A 259 10.43 -5.61 4.43
C VAL A 259 11.81 -5.06 4.69
N ALA A 260 12.79 -5.49 3.89
CA ALA A 260 14.07 -4.81 3.80
C ALA A 260 14.40 -4.46 2.35
N VAL A 261 15.02 -3.31 2.16
CA VAL A 261 15.50 -2.82 0.86
C VAL A 261 16.96 -2.44 1.01
N GLN A 262 17.82 -3.07 0.21
CA GLN A 262 19.24 -2.77 0.13
C GLN A 262 19.49 -1.88 -1.09
N HIS A 263 20.14 -0.75 -0.89
CA HIS A 263 20.48 0.21 -1.94
C HIS A 263 21.98 0.28 -2.17
N SER A 264 22.37 0.43 -3.45
CA SER A 264 23.71 0.88 -3.84
C SER A 264 23.68 1.64 -5.17
N GLY A 265 24.85 2.13 -5.60
CA GLY A 265 25.02 2.93 -6.80
C GLY A 265 24.49 4.36 -6.66
N GLN A 266 24.69 5.16 -7.69
CA GLN A 266 24.24 6.55 -7.78
C GLN A 266 23.83 6.88 -9.22
N GLY A 267 22.91 7.83 -9.38
CA GLY A 267 22.45 8.31 -10.69
C GLY A 267 21.91 7.19 -11.59
N GLU A 268 22.43 7.08 -12.81
CA GLU A 268 22.00 6.04 -13.76
C GLU A 268 22.42 4.60 -13.37
N HIS A 269 23.28 4.46 -12.36
CA HIS A 269 23.74 3.17 -11.87
C HIS A 269 23.11 2.79 -10.53
N GLU A 270 22.08 3.50 -10.05
CA GLU A 270 21.39 3.06 -8.84
C GLU A 270 20.78 1.65 -9.00
N ARG A 271 20.83 0.89 -7.91
CA ARG A 271 20.36 -0.49 -7.84
C ARG A 271 19.80 -0.78 -6.46
N ALA A 272 18.84 -1.69 -6.41
CA ALA A 272 18.27 -2.14 -5.15
C ALA A 272 17.83 -3.60 -5.20
N VAL A 273 17.94 -4.28 -4.06
CA VAL A 273 17.37 -5.61 -3.83
C VAL A 273 16.47 -5.52 -2.61
N TRP A 274 15.25 -6.04 -2.71
CA TRP A 274 14.33 -6.10 -1.59
C TRP A 274 14.00 -7.54 -1.23
N ILE A 275 13.61 -7.75 0.03
CA ILE A 275 13.10 -9.01 0.55
C ILE A 275 11.88 -8.75 1.44
N ASP A 276 10.79 -9.44 1.16
CA ASP A 276 9.65 -9.59 2.06
C ASP A 276 9.86 -10.84 2.91
N TYR A 277 9.56 -10.75 4.20
CA TYR A 277 9.85 -11.83 5.12
C TYR A 277 8.75 -12.17 6.09
N ASP A 278 7.49 -11.95 5.71
CA ASP A 278 6.36 -12.65 6.28
C ASP A 278 5.49 -13.24 5.16
N SER A 279 4.43 -13.92 5.55
CA SER A 279 3.46 -14.51 4.65
C SER A 279 2.07 -14.29 5.21
N GLY A 280 1.10 -14.04 4.33
CA GLY A 280 -0.31 -13.83 4.66
C GLY A 280 -0.58 -12.47 5.32
N GLY A 281 -1.65 -12.41 6.11
CA GLY A 281 -2.16 -11.17 6.69
C GLY A 281 -3.14 -10.44 5.77
N GLY A 282 -3.64 -9.28 6.22
CA GLY A 282 -4.58 -8.46 5.45
C GLY A 282 -3.95 -7.97 4.14
N HIS A 283 -4.54 -8.36 3.00
CA HIS A 283 -4.02 -8.09 1.64
C HIS A 283 -2.61 -8.66 1.37
N GLY A 284 -2.16 -9.65 2.15
CA GLY A 284 -0.87 -10.30 1.99
C GLY A 284 -0.94 -11.58 1.18
N HIS A 285 0.19 -12.01 0.62
CA HIS A 285 0.30 -13.20 -0.24
C HIS A 285 1.06 -14.33 0.48
N HIS A 286 1.13 -15.52 -0.11
CA HIS A 286 1.86 -16.64 0.51
C HIS A 286 3.36 -16.62 0.19
N ASP A 287 4.06 -15.54 0.53
CA ASP A 287 5.32 -15.18 -0.13
C ASP A 287 6.48 -14.79 0.81
N ALA A 288 6.60 -15.39 1.99
CA ALA A 288 7.78 -15.15 2.82
C ALA A 288 9.07 -15.51 2.08
N LEU A 289 10.07 -14.67 2.34
CA LEU A 289 11.38 -14.67 1.71
C LEU A 289 11.31 -14.39 0.20
N ASN A 290 10.21 -13.82 -0.31
CA ASN A 290 10.11 -13.29 -1.67
C ASN A 290 11.08 -12.11 -1.86
N VAL A 291 11.58 -11.95 -3.08
CA VAL A 291 12.56 -10.93 -3.42
C VAL A 291 12.25 -10.28 -4.75
N GLY A 292 12.78 -9.08 -4.91
CA GLY A 292 12.91 -8.46 -6.22
C GLY A 292 14.15 -7.60 -6.33
N MET A 293 14.46 -7.19 -7.55
CA MET A 293 15.69 -6.50 -7.88
C MET A 293 15.44 -5.45 -8.94
N PHE A 294 15.91 -4.24 -8.68
CA PHE A 294 15.89 -3.12 -9.60
C PHE A 294 17.31 -2.70 -9.91
N ALA A 295 17.65 -2.59 -11.20
CA ALA A 295 18.93 -2.03 -11.64
C ALA A 295 18.82 -1.57 -13.10
N PHE A 296 19.74 -0.71 -13.52
CA PHE A 296 19.77 -0.15 -14.89
C PHE A 296 18.45 0.56 -15.26
N GLY A 297 17.74 1.10 -14.26
CA GLY A 297 16.44 1.75 -14.43
C GLY A 297 15.25 0.78 -14.67
N LEU A 298 15.48 -0.53 -14.59
CA LEU A 298 14.49 -1.57 -14.85
C LEU A 298 14.16 -2.36 -13.58
N ASP A 299 12.93 -2.86 -13.51
CA ASP A 299 12.56 -3.97 -12.63
C ASP A 299 13.04 -5.27 -13.28
N LEU A 300 13.98 -5.99 -12.66
CA LEU A 300 14.65 -7.17 -13.22
C LEU A 300 14.14 -8.49 -12.64
N MET A 301 13.70 -8.48 -11.38
CA MET A 301 13.09 -9.62 -10.69
C MET A 301 11.75 -9.17 -10.12
N VAL A 302 10.70 -9.44 -10.88
CA VAL A 302 9.39 -8.85 -10.67
C VAL A 302 8.52 -9.71 -9.79
N ASP A 303 7.57 -9.08 -9.12
CA ASP A 303 6.41 -9.75 -8.57
C ASP A 303 5.15 -9.38 -9.38
N PHE A 304 4.10 -10.19 -9.28
CA PHE A 304 2.86 -9.96 -10.01
C PHE A 304 2.01 -8.84 -9.38
N GLY A 305 2.10 -8.63 -8.07
CA GLY A 305 1.39 -7.57 -7.38
C GLY A 305 -0.13 -7.77 -7.33
N TYR A 306 -0.91 -6.74 -7.62
CA TYR A 306 -2.36 -6.75 -7.39
C TYR A 306 -3.10 -7.82 -8.23
N PRO A 307 -3.94 -8.67 -7.60
CA PRO A 307 -4.60 -9.75 -8.29
C PRO A 307 -5.69 -9.26 -9.26
N PRO A 308 -5.92 -9.95 -10.39
CA PRO A 308 -6.86 -9.53 -11.43
C PRO A 308 -8.33 -9.82 -11.06
N VAL A 309 -8.83 -9.23 -9.97
CA VAL A 309 -10.17 -9.45 -9.38
C VAL A 309 -11.32 -9.16 -10.34
N GLN A 310 -11.11 -8.26 -11.30
CA GLN A 310 -12.08 -7.94 -12.36
C GLN A 310 -12.35 -9.12 -13.30
N TYR A 311 -11.54 -10.18 -13.25
CA TYR A 311 -11.67 -11.38 -14.10
C TYR A 311 -12.16 -12.61 -13.31
N GLY A 312 -13.29 -12.45 -12.62
CA GLY A 312 -13.98 -13.56 -11.94
C GLY A 312 -14.13 -13.41 -10.43
N GLY A 313 -13.76 -12.26 -9.86
CA GLY A 313 -13.86 -11.99 -8.43
C GLY A 313 -12.72 -12.58 -7.60
N TRP A 314 -12.74 -12.28 -6.30
CA TRP A 314 -11.72 -12.68 -5.32
C TRP A 314 -11.54 -14.20 -5.20
N GLU A 315 -12.57 -14.97 -5.51
CA GLU A 315 -12.53 -16.44 -5.44
C GLU A 315 -12.07 -17.13 -6.73
N SER A 316 -11.74 -16.35 -7.77
CA SER A 316 -11.34 -16.93 -9.06
C SER A 316 -9.98 -17.62 -9.00
N GLU A 317 -9.78 -18.62 -9.86
CA GLU A 317 -8.49 -19.32 -10.00
C GLU A 317 -7.33 -18.36 -10.33
N LYS A 318 -7.62 -17.28 -11.07
CA LYS A 318 -6.61 -16.26 -11.41
C LYS A 318 -6.14 -15.50 -10.17
N VAL A 319 -7.06 -15.12 -9.30
CA VAL A 319 -6.73 -14.45 -8.03
C VAL A 319 -6.00 -15.41 -7.09
N ARG A 320 -6.46 -16.68 -7.00
CA ARG A 320 -5.80 -17.72 -6.19
C ARG A 320 -4.37 -18.02 -6.64
N TRP A 321 -4.08 -17.94 -7.94
CA TRP A 321 -2.71 -18.04 -8.44
C TRP A 321 -1.82 -16.93 -7.88
N TYR A 322 -2.27 -15.67 -7.94
CA TYR A 322 -1.50 -14.52 -7.45
C TYR A 322 -1.17 -14.62 -5.97
N TYR A 323 -2.06 -15.19 -5.16
CA TYR A 323 -1.78 -15.43 -3.74
C TYR A 323 -0.84 -16.60 -3.47
N SER A 324 -0.63 -17.50 -4.43
CA SER A 324 0.10 -18.76 -4.20
C SER A 324 1.60 -18.54 -4.12
N THR A 325 2.29 -19.33 -3.30
CA THR A 325 3.75 -19.25 -3.14
C THR A 325 4.51 -19.42 -4.46
N ALA A 326 3.97 -20.20 -5.40
CA ALA A 326 4.57 -20.42 -6.71
C ALA A 326 4.56 -19.18 -7.62
N ALA A 327 3.71 -18.19 -7.35
CA ALA A 327 3.68 -16.94 -8.08
C ALA A 327 4.82 -15.98 -7.70
N HIS A 328 5.58 -16.28 -6.64
CA HIS A 328 6.57 -15.37 -6.07
C HIS A 328 8.00 -15.88 -6.26
N ASN A 329 8.98 -15.00 -6.10
CA ASN A 329 10.40 -15.33 -6.24
C ASN A 329 10.95 -16.03 -4.99
N THR A 330 10.34 -17.13 -4.56
CA THR A 330 10.68 -17.86 -3.32
C THR A 330 10.69 -19.39 -3.56
N VAL A 331 10.75 -20.18 -2.48
CA VAL A 331 10.74 -21.65 -2.53
C VAL A 331 9.40 -22.22 -2.05
N VAL A 332 8.86 -23.13 -2.85
CA VAL A 332 7.73 -24.01 -2.53
C VAL A 332 8.26 -25.30 -1.93
N VAL A 333 7.68 -25.72 -0.80
CA VAL A 333 8.01 -27.00 -0.14
C VAL A 333 6.82 -27.94 -0.25
N ASP A 334 7.06 -29.17 -0.75
CA ASP A 334 6.05 -30.22 -0.91
C ASP A 334 4.81 -29.81 -1.74
N GLY A 335 4.99 -28.87 -2.67
CA GLY A 335 3.90 -28.34 -3.51
C GLY A 335 2.83 -27.54 -2.75
N ARG A 336 3.14 -27.05 -1.54
CA ARG A 336 2.19 -26.35 -0.67
C ARG A 336 2.46 -24.86 -0.60
N ASN A 337 1.39 -24.08 -0.42
CA ASN A 337 1.52 -22.68 -0.02
C ASN A 337 2.06 -22.57 1.41
N GLN A 338 2.78 -21.48 1.64
CA GLN A 338 3.23 -21.06 2.96
C GLN A 338 2.06 -20.73 3.90
N ARG A 339 2.24 -20.96 5.19
CA ARG A 339 1.32 -20.51 6.25
C ARG A 339 1.52 -19.03 6.54
N GLY A 340 0.48 -18.39 7.07
CA GLY A 340 0.56 -17.01 7.54
C GLY A 340 1.45 -16.89 8.77
N GLU A 341 2.71 -16.52 8.57
CA GLU A 341 3.76 -16.47 9.61
C GLU A 341 4.81 -15.43 9.23
N ALA A 342 5.53 -14.92 10.23
CA ALA A 342 6.61 -13.96 10.04
C ALA A 342 7.99 -14.58 10.24
N GLY A 343 8.93 -14.16 9.40
CA GLY A 343 10.35 -14.40 9.54
C GLY A 343 11.06 -13.34 10.38
N ARG A 344 12.33 -13.61 10.68
CA ARG A 344 13.21 -12.72 11.43
C ARG A 344 14.56 -12.60 10.74
N HIS A 345 15.05 -11.38 10.57
CA HIS A 345 16.41 -11.17 10.11
C HIS A 345 17.43 -11.63 11.17
N THR A 346 18.47 -12.34 10.74
CA THR A 346 19.57 -12.88 11.56
C THR A 346 20.94 -12.36 11.12
N LEU A 347 20.97 -11.50 10.09
CA LEU A 347 22.10 -10.69 9.65
C LEU A 347 21.54 -9.44 8.99
N TRP A 348 22.12 -8.27 9.30
CA TRP A 348 21.92 -7.03 8.57
C TRP A 348 23.27 -6.30 8.54
N ALA A 349 23.79 -6.02 7.34
CA ALA A 349 25.05 -5.30 7.19
C ALA A 349 24.96 -4.35 5.99
N THR A 350 25.36 -3.09 6.23
CA THR A 350 25.42 -2.06 5.21
C THR A 350 26.79 -1.40 5.32
N VAL A 351 27.71 -1.80 4.47
CA VAL A 351 29.07 -1.25 4.42
C VAL A 351 29.38 -0.81 2.98
N LYS A 352 30.43 0.00 2.80
CA LYS A 352 30.79 0.49 1.47
C LYS A 352 31.03 -0.69 0.52
N GLY A 353 30.25 -0.74 -0.57
CA GLY A 353 30.33 -1.76 -1.61
C GLY A 353 29.69 -3.12 -1.29
N VAL A 354 29.14 -3.31 -0.07
CA VAL A 354 28.48 -4.57 0.30
C VAL A 354 27.25 -4.31 1.17
N GLN A 355 26.10 -4.84 0.74
CA GLN A 355 24.86 -4.87 1.50
C GLN A 355 24.46 -6.34 1.71
N ALA A 356 24.13 -6.72 2.94
CA ALA A 356 23.80 -8.10 3.26
C ALA A 356 22.60 -8.20 4.21
N ILE A 357 21.72 -9.16 3.94
CA ILE A 357 20.64 -9.55 4.83
C ILE A 357 20.52 -11.07 4.84
N ARG A 358 20.27 -11.63 6.01
CA ARG A 358 19.84 -13.01 6.18
C ARG A 358 18.56 -13.03 6.96
N VAL A 359 17.60 -13.83 6.52
CA VAL A 359 16.30 -13.95 7.15
C VAL A 359 15.92 -15.42 7.30
N SER A 360 15.47 -15.79 8.49
CA SER A 360 14.98 -17.12 8.82
C SER A 360 13.46 -17.09 9.06
N ALA A 361 12.71 -17.95 8.38
CA ALA A 361 11.26 -18.07 8.49
C ALA A 361 10.77 -19.54 8.51
N PRO A 362 11.31 -20.43 9.38
CA PRO A 362 10.95 -21.86 9.38
C PRO A 362 9.46 -22.14 9.65
N ALA A 363 8.80 -21.24 10.38
CA ALA A 363 7.39 -21.39 10.78
C ALA A 363 6.42 -21.45 9.59
N VAL A 364 6.75 -20.80 8.46
CA VAL A 364 5.89 -20.73 7.27
C VAL A 364 5.58 -22.12 6.68
N TYR A 365 6.44 -23.11 6.94
CA TYR A 365 6.20 -24.52 6.61
C TYR A 365 6.21 -25.45 7.83
N GLY A 366 6.68 -24.98 8.99
CA GLY A 366 6.88 -25.83 10.17
C GLY A 366 8.02 -26.84 9.99
N ILE A 367 9.10 -26.43 9.32
CA ILE A 367 10.28 -27.27 9.02
C ILE A 367 11.52 -26.77 9.77
N PRO A 368 12.56 -27.61 9.98
CA PRO A 368 13.76 -27.22 10.73
C PRO A 368 14.47 -25.96 10.23
N GLN A 369 14.55 -25.73 8.91
CA GLN A 369 15.19 -24.54 8.35
C GLN A 369 14.50 -24.09 7.08
N PHE A 370 14.18 -22.79 7.04
CA PHE A 370 13.79 -22.05 5.84
C PHE A 370 14.43 -20.67 5.96
N GLU A 371 15.52 -20.42 5.24
CA GLU A 371 16.35 -19.23 5.42
C GLU A 371 16.88 -18.73 4.07
N ARG A 372 16.88 -17.42 3.85
CA ARG A 372 17.45 -16.78 2.67
C ARG A 372 18.49 -15.75 3.05
N THR A 373 19.61 -15.75 2.35
CA THR A 373 20.69 -14.77 2.48
C THR A 373 20.90 -14.07 1.16
N LEU A 374 20.79 -12.75 1.14
CA LEU A 374 21.09 -11.90 -0.01
C LEU A 374 22.30 -11.04 0.33
N VAL A 375 23.30 -11.05 -0.56
CA VAL A 375 24.45 -10.16 -0.48
C VAL A 375 24.63 -9.46 -1.81
N MET A 376 24.37 -8.15 -1.85
CA MET A 376 24.69 -7.30 -2.98
C MET A 376 26.13 -6.81 -2.84
N VAL A 377 26.93 -7.00 -3.89
CA VAL A 377 28.35 -6.64 -3.92
C VAL A 377 28.62 -5.78 -5.15
N ASP A 378 29.12 -4.57 -4.92
CA ASP A 378 29.60 -3.71 -5.98
C ASP A 378 31.02 -4.11 -6.39
N VAL A 379 31.20 -4.38 -7.68
CA VAL A 379 32.50 -4.64 -8.30
C VAL A 379 33.13 -3.33 -8.77
N SER A 380 32.30 -2.40 -9.23
CA SER A 380 32.65 -1.03 -9.61
C SER A 380 31.47 -0.09 -9.37
N ASP A 381 31.62 1.20 -9.67
CA ASP A 381 30.50 2.16 -9.64
C ASP A 381 29.36 1.75 -10.58
N LYS A 382 29.62 0.89 -11.57
CA LYS A 382 28.66 0.42 -12.57
C LYS A 382 28.25 -1.04 -12.37
N ASP A 383 29.21 -1.91 -12.10
CA ASP A 383 29.04 -3.37 -12.12
C ASP A 383 28.82 -3.92 -10.70
N PHE A 384 27.91 -4.87 -10.57
CA PHE A 384 27.57 -5.51 -9.30
C PHE A 384 27.08 -6.93 -9.53
N TYR A 385 26.97 -7.70 -8.45
CA TYR A 385 26.25 -8.97 -8.43
C TYR A 385 25.51 -9.16 -7.11
N VAL A 386 24.53 -10.07 -7.12
CA VAL A 386 23.80 -10.49 -5.92
C VAL A 386 24.04 -11.97 -5.68
N LEU A 387 24.61 -12.30 -4.52
CA LEU A 387 24.71 -13.66 -4.04
C LEU A 387 23.42 -14.00 -3.27
N ASP A 388 22.65 -14.95 -3.81
CA ASP A 388 21.37 -15.41 -3.24
C ASP A 388 21.46 -16.88 -2.81
N ILE A 389 21.55 -17.10 -1.49
CA ILE A 389 21.64 -18.42 -0.87
C ILE A 389 20.33 -18.72 -0.14
N PHE A 390 19.62 -19.74 -0.61
CA PHE A 390 18.42 -20.25 0.04
C PHE A 390 18.73 -21.60 0.69
N ARG A 391 18.52 -21.73 2.01
CA ARG A 391 18.73 -22.95 2.79
C ARG A 391 17.37 -23.49 3.24
N VAL A 392 17.09 -24.74 2.85
CA VAL A 392 15.88 -25.45 3.24
C VAL A 392 16.26 -26.81 3.80
N VAL A 393 15.80 -27.12 5.02
CA VAL A 393 16.00 -28.42 5.69
C VAL A 393 14.64 -28.89 6.20
N GLY A 394 14.25 -30.09 5.77
CA GLY A 394 12.90 -30.66 5.93
C GLY A 394 12.09 -30.60 4.64
N GLY A 395 10.93 -31.27 4.61
CA GLY A 395 10.17 -31.50 3.37
C GLY A 395 10.81 -32.54 2.46
N SER A 396 10.09 -32.91 1.39
CA SER A 396 10.49 -33.89 0.38
C SER A 396 10.84 -33.24 -0.96
N THR A 397 10.13 -32.19 -1.37
CA THR A 397 10.44 -31.42 -2.59
C THR A 397 10.66 -29.94 -2.29
N HIS A 398 11.56 -29.31 -3.05
CA HIS A 398 11.90 -27.89 -2.96
C HIS A 398 11.93 -27.28 -4.36
N ASP A 399 10.87 -26.57 -4.72
CA ASP A 399 10.73 -25.93 -6.03
C ASP A 399 11.00 -24.44 -5.90
N ARG A 400 12.08 -23.95 -6.52
CA ARG A 400 12.43 -22.52 -6.51
C ARG A 400 11.86 -21.82 -7.74
N PHE A 401 11.10 -20.77 -7.51
CA PHE A 401 10.54 -19.93 -8.56
C PHE A 401 11.31 -18.62 -8.69
N MET A 402 11.46 -18.16 -9.94
CA MET A 402 12.01 -16.85 -10.29
C MET A 402 11.28 -16.31 -11.50
N HIS A 403 10.86 -15.05 -11.42
CA HIS A 403 10.11 -14.32 -12.43
C HIS A 403 10.93 -13.10 -12.84
N SER A 404 11.06 -12.90 -14.15
CA SER A 404 11.77 -11.77 -14.74
C SER A 404 10.94 -11.19 -15.87
N THR A 405 10.97 -9.87 -16.00
CA THR A 405 10.35 -9.08 -17.07
C THR A 405 11.12 -9.17 -18.39
N PHE A 406 12.44 -9.30 -18.32
CA PHE A 406 13.33 -9.20 -19.48
C PHE A 406 14.36 -10.33 -19.47
N GLY A 407 14.18 -11.34 -20.35
CA GLY A 407 15.21 -12.34 -20.58
C GLY A 407 14.74 -13.58 -21.34
N SER A 408 15.68 -14.23 -22.02
CA SER A 408 15.55 -15.62 -22.46
C SER A 408 16.22 -16.53 -21.43
N GLY A 409 15.47 -17.47 -20.86
CA GLY A 409 15.98 -18.38 -19.83
C GLY A 409 16.95 -19.40 -20.41
N GLY A 410 18.19 -19.44 -19.88
CA GLY A 410 19.12 -20.55 -20.06
C GLY A 410 19.25 -21.32 -18.76
N SER A 411 18.68 -22.53 -18.68
CA SER A 411 19.04 -23.43 -17.59
C SER A 411 20.47 -23.92 -17.81
N PRO A 412 21.38 -23.84 -16.84
CA PRO A 412 22.63 -24.60 -16.93
C PRO A 412 22.25 -26.08 -17.10
N PRO A 413 22.97 -26.84 -17.93
CA PRO A 413 22.66 -28.26 -18.14
C PRO A 413 22.61 -28.94 -16.78
N ARG A 414 21.46 -29.55 -16.45
CA ARG A 414 21.35 -30.41 -15.27
C ARG A 414 22.49 -31.41 -15.36
N ARG A 415 23.44 -31.39 -14.41
CA ARG A 415 24.25 -32.57 -14.13
C ARG A 415 23.26 -33.61 -13.64
N ARG A 416 22.77 -34.46 -14.54
CA ARG A 416 22.15 -35.71 -14.16
C ARG A 416 23.26 -36.52 -13.49
N GLU A 417 23.24 -36.60 -12.16
CA GLU A 417 23.81 -37.76 -11.53
C GLU A 417 23.07 -38.97 -12.10
N ALA A 418 23.82 -39.90 -12.69
CA ALA A 418 23.25 -41.08 -13.31
C ALA A 418 22.49 -41.87 -12.22
N PRO A 419 21.23 -42.29 -12.47
CA PRO A 419 20.58 -43.23 -11.59
C PRO A 419 21.43 -44.51 -11.56
N ALA A 420 21.75 -45.01 -10.37
CA ALA A 420 22.16 -46.39 -10.21
C ALA A 420 21.07 -47.26 -10.87
N GLY A 421 21.51 -48.19 -11.73
CA GLY A 421 20.65 -48.92 -12.67
C GLY A 421 19.37 -49.49 -12.04
N GLY A 422 18.25 -49.18 -12.67
CA GLY A 422 16.93 -49.71 -12.37
C GLY A 422 16.07 -49.61 -13.62
N ASP A 423 15.43 -50.72 -13.94
CA ASP A 423 14.73 -51.06 -15.17
C ASP A 423 13.52 -50.17 -15.52
N GLY A 424 13.23 -50.11 -16.81
CA GLY A 424 12.28 -49.18 -17.40
C GLY A 424 10.81 -49.56 -17.19
N ARG A 425 9.97 -48.52 -17.09
CA ARG A 425 8.68 -48.31 -17.77
C ARG A 425 8.05 -47.01 -17.24
N GLY A 426 8.00 -45.99 -18.10
CA GLY A 426 7.30 -44.73 -17.82
C GLY A 426 7.53 -43.75 -18.97
N GLY A 427 6.55 -43.60 -19.86
CA GLY A 427 6.65 -42.79 -21.06
C GLY A 427 6.78 -41.28 -20.77
N PRO A 428 7.33 -40.49 -21.71
CA PRO A 428 7.50 -39.06 -21.50
C PRO A 428 6.17 -38.30 -21.63
N LEU A 429 5.84 -37.50 -20.60
CA LEU A 429 4.87 -36.39 -20.72
C LEU A 429 5.55 -35.24 -21.47
N ALA A 430 4.96 -34.84 -22.59
CA ALA A 430 5.43 -33.74 -23.43
C ALA A 430 5.12 -32.37 -22.79
N PRO A 431 6.00 -31.36 -22.89
CA PRO A 431 5.65 -29.97 -22.61
C PRO A 431 5.45 -29.22 -23.94
N SER A 432 4.23 -28.77 -24.21
CA SER A 432 4.00 -27.71 -25.19
C SER A 432 2.72 -26.95 -24.87
N ALA A 433 2.83 -25.90 -24.06
CA ALA A 433 1.87 -24.81 -24.09
C ALA A 433 2.51 -23.69 -24.92
N GLN A 434 2.12 -23.59 -26.19
CA GLN A 434 2.45 -22.45 -27.05
C GLN A 434 1.67 -21.23 -26.55
N PHE A 435 2.37 -20.14 -26.25
CA PHE A 435 1.74 -18.84 -26.08
C PHE A 435 1.17 -18.36 -27.44
N PRO A 436 -0.08 -17.87 -27.50
CA PRO A 436 -0.59 -17.29 -28.74
C PRO A 436 0.16 -15.99 -29.05
N GLN A 437 0.70 -15.88 -30.26
CA GLN A 437 1.27 -14.63 -30.78
C GLN A 437 0.15 -13.60 -31.00
N ALA A 438 0.40 -12.36 -30.61
CA ALA A 438 -0.51 -11.24 -30.84
C ALA A 438 -0.58 -10.90 -32.34
N PRO A 439 -1.77 -10.65 -32.91
CA PRO A 439 -1.89 -10.17 -34.29
C PRO A 439 -1.45 -8.70 -34.40
N PRO A 440 -1.01 -8.24 -35.58
CA PRO A 440 -0.54 -6.87 -35.78
C PRO A 440 -1.67 -5.85 -35.61
N ARG A 441 -1.31 -4.69 -35.06
CA ARG A 441 -2.22 -3.57 -34.76
C ARG A 441 -2.62 -2.83 -36.04
N GLU A 442 -3.92 -2.82 -36.35
CA GLU A 442 -4.53 -1.80 -37.20
C GLU A 442 -5.58 -0.98 -36.42
N GLY A 443 -5.39 0.35 -36.39
CA GLY A 443 -6.42 1.38 -36.26
C GLY A 443 -7.42 1.32 -35.10
N ALA A 444 -7.01 1.68 -33.87
CA ALA A 444 -7.95 1.94 -32.78
C ALA A 444 -8.67 3.30 -32.97
N ARG A 445 -9.96 3.27 -33.33
CA ARG A 445 -10.88 4.40 -33.10
C ARG A 445 -11.20 4.48 -31.61
N VAL A 446 -11.10 5.68 -31.07
CA VAL A 446 -11.40 6.02 -29.67
C VAL A 446 -12.89 5.83 -29.39
N GLY A 447 -13.23 4.78 -28.65
CA GLY A 447 -14.55 4.58 -28.04
C GLY A 447 -14.50 4.90 -26.54
N ARG A 448 -15.31 5.86 -26.09
CA ARG A 448 -15.49 6.20 -24.67
C ARG A 448 -16.09 5.00 -23.94
N PHE A 449 -15.43 4.52 -22.89
CA PHE A 449 -15.95 3.48 -22.00
C PHE A 449 -16.68 4.13 -20.81
N ALA A 450 -17.96 3.79 -20.64
CA ALA A 450 -18.74 4.06 -19.45
C ALA A 450 -18.73 2.79 -18.57
N PHE A 451 -18.30 2.91 -17.32
CA PHE A 451 -18.33 1.83 -16.34
C PHE A 451 -19.73 1.75 -15.71
N GLY A 452 -20.42 0.63 -15.93
CA GLY A 452 -21.68 0.30 -15.28
C GLY A 452 -21.45 -0.32 -13.89
N THR A 453 -22.19 0.16 -12.91
CA THR A 453 -22.24 -0.33 -11.52
C THR A 453 -22.99 -1.67 -11.46
N ALA A 454 -22.37 -2.71 -10.92
CA ALA A 454 -23.05 -3.95 -10.57
C ALA A 454 -23.34 -3.96 -9.07
N ALA A 455 -24.56 -3.57 -8.69
CA ALA A 455 -25.16 -3.88 -7.40
C ALA A 455 -25.91 -5.22 -7.55
N GLY A 456 -25.45 -6.26 -6.86
CA GLY A 456 -26.09 -7.58 -6.82
C GLY A 456 -26.71 -7.83 -5.45
N ALA A 457 -28.02 -8.07 -5.45
CA ALA A 457 -28.89 -8.27 -4.29
C ALA A 457 -28.56 -9.55 -3.49
N ALA A 458 -28.71 -9.48 -2.17
CA ALA A 458 -28.77 -10.63 -1.28
C ALA A 458 -30.24 -11.04 -1.06
N ASP A 459 -30.55 -12.33 -1.26
CA ASP A 459 -31.79 -12.97 -0.83
C ASP A 459 -31.52 -13.80 0.43
N GLU A 460 -32.44 -13.70 1.38
CA GLU A 460 -32.44 -14.35 2.68
C GLU A 460 -32.94 -15.79 2.57
N ARG A 461 -32.33 -16.71 3.34
CA ARG A 461 -33.04 -17.80 4.05
C ARG A 461 -32.10 -18.50 5.01
N GLY A 462 -32.44 -18.43 6.30
CA GLY A 462 -31.62 -18.89 7.41
C GLY A 462 -31.56 -20.40 7.62
N ARG A 463 -30.61 -20.79 8.48
CA ARG A 463 -30.72 -21.88 9.46
C ARG A 463 -29.63 -21.70 10.53
N THR A 464 -29.97 -22.21 11.70
CA THR A 464 -29.48 -21.93 13.04
C THR A 464 -28.37 -22.88 13.53
N ASP A 465 -27.62 -22.37 14.51
CA ASP A 465 -26.90 -23.00 15.64
C ASP A 465 -25.76 -24.01 15.40
N GLU A 466 -24.55 -23.67 15.84
CA GLU A 466 -23.89 -24.31 17.00
C GLU A 466 -22.62 -23.56 17.48
N GLU A 467 -22.45 -23.53 18.80
CA GLU A 467 -21.46 -22.80 19.60
C GLU A 467 -20.09 -23.49 19.76
N HIS A 468 -19.08 -22.66 20.05
CA HIS A 468 -17.78 -22.92 20.70
C HIS A 468 -16.56 -23.33 19.86
N ALA A 469 -15.70 -22.34 19.55
CA ALA A 469 -14.33 -22.26 20.07
C ALA A 469 -13.75 -20.85 19.83
N ALA A 470 -13.17 -20.27 20.89
CA ALA A 470 -12.64 -18.92 20.94
C ALA A 470 -11.26 -18.78 20.25
N ASP A 471 -10.95 -17.53 19.91
CA ASP A 471 -9.67 -16.95 19.50
C ASP A 471 -9.14 -17.28 18.10
N GLY A 472 -9.18 -16.27 17.22
CA GLY A 472 -8.27 -16.15 16.09
C GLY A 472 -8.86 -16.27 14.68
N ALA A 473 -9.97 -15.60 14.36
CA ALA A 473 -10.35 -15.38 12.95
C ALA A 473 -11.38 -14.26 12.79
N ALA A 474 -10.94 -13.04 12.52
CA ALA A 474 -11.81 -11.95 12.07
C ALA A 474 -11.13 -11.15 10.95
N TRP A 475 -10.68 -11.86 9.89
CA TRP A 475 -10.22 -11.24 8.64
C TRP A 475 -10.58 -12.14 7.47
N MET A 476 -11.88 -12.35 7.26
CA MET A 476 -12.37 -12.93 6.01
C MET A 476 -13.83 -12.51 5.83
N ARG A 477 -14.00 -11.30 5.28
CA ARG A 477 -15.17 -10.76 4.58
C ARG A 477 -14.88 -9.29 4.28
N CYS A 478 -14.18 -9.04 3.19
CA CYS A 478 -14.26 -7.83 2.39
C CYS A 478 -14.30 -8.26 0.93
#